data_AF-A0A7X7E5W7-F1
#
_entry.id   AF-A0A7X7E5W7-F1
#
_cell.length_a   1.000
_cell.length_b   1.000
_cell.length_c   1.000
_cell.angle_alpha   90.00
_cell.angle_beta   90.00
_cell.angle_gamma   90.00
#
_symmetry.space_group_name_H-M   'P 1'
#
loop_
_entity.id
_entity.type
_entity.pdbx_description
1 polymer ?
#
loop_
_entity_poly.entity_id
_entity_poly.type
_entity_poly.pdbx_seq_one_letter_code
_entity_poly.pdbx_strand_id
1 'polypeptide(L)' 'MGATDKCDLTIYVRNNLKPPVERTVLLHEAVHAMCDTFNLGFDDNEHEEIVDAIAKGMYNFMKQNPEAIKWLMKE' A
#
# COMPACT_ATOMS: atom_id res chain seq x y z
N MET A 1 -4.40 -11.57 -3.21
CA MET A 1 -5.52 -10.92 -2.50
C MET A 1 -5.02 -10.56 -1.13
N GLY A 2 -5.09 -9.27 -0.81
CA GLY A 2 -5.01 -8.77 0.55
C GLY A 2 -6.40 -8.33 1.01
N ALA A 3 -6.47 -7.83 2.23
CA ALA A 3 -7.61 -7.10 2.75
C ALA A 3 -7.14 -6.16 3.86
N THR A 4 -7.79 -5.01 3.98
CA THR A 4 -7.59 -4.07 5.07
C THR A 4 -8.83 -4.07 5.96
N ASP A 5 -8.64 -4.29 7.26
CA ASP A 5 -9.69 -4.02 8.25
C ASP A 5 -9.72 -2.52 8.54
N LYS A 6 -10.82 -1.87 8.16
CA LYS A 6 -10.99 -0.41 8.30
C LYS A 6 -11.16 0.06 9.74
N CYS A 7 -11.64 -0.81 10.63
CA CYS A 7 -11.84 -0.47 12.04
C CYS A 7 -10.52 -0.50 12.81
N ASP A 8 -9.70 -1.53 12.54
CA ASP A 8 -8.48 -1.81 13.29
C ASP A 8 -7.20 -1.44 12.51
N LEU A 9 -7.33 -0.87 11.30
CA LEU A 9 -6.25 -0.56 10.35
C LEU A 9 -5.26 -1.73 10.17
N THR A 10 -5.78 -2.95 10.25
CA THR A 10 -4.97 -4.17 10.17
C THR A 10 -4.93 -4.68 8.73
N ILE A 11 -3.72 -4.87 8.21
CA ILE A 11 -3.50 -5.34 6.83
C ILE A 11 -3.26 -6.85 6.83
N TYR A 12 -4.06 -7.57 6.06
CA TYR A 12 -3.93 -9.00 5.83
C TYR A 12 -3.42 -9.26 4.41
N VAL A 13 -2.27 -9.93 4.29
CA VAL A 13 -1.73 -10.35 2.98
C VAL A 13 -1.67 -11.88 2.93
N ARG A 14 -2.13 -12.48 1.83
CA ARG A 14 -1.98 -13.93 1.63
C ARG A 14 -0.50 -14.32 1.63
N ASN A 15 -0.19 -15.32 2.44
CA ASN A 15 1.14 -15.89 2.68
C ASN A 15 1.64 -16.87 1.59
N ASN A 16 0.94 -16.99 0.46
CA ASN A 16 1.31 -17.87 -0.66
C ASN A 16 1.53 -17.11 -1.98
N LEU A 17 1.77 -15.79 -1.90
CA LEU A 17 2.08 -14.97 -3.06
C LEU A 17 3.57 -14.99 -3.36
N LYS A 18 3.93 -14.78 -4.63
CA LYS A 18 5.34 -14.54 -4.98
C LYS A 18 5.81 -13.24 -4.30
N PRO A 19 7.04 -13.15 -3.77
CA PRO A 19 7.49 -11.99 -2.98
C PRO A 19 7.27 -10.62 -3.65
N PRO A 20 7.45 -10.44 -4.98
CA PRO A 20 7.16 -9.16 -5.62
C PRO A 20 5.66 -8.80 -5.60
N VAL A 21 4.78 -9.80 -5.72
CA VAL A 21 3.32 -9.59 -5.69
C VAL A 21 2.87 -9.26 -4.27
N GLU A 22 3.42 -9.97 -3.28
CA GLU A 22 3.16 -9.74 -1.85
C GLU A 22 3.47 -8.29 -1.44
N ARG A 23 4.62 -7.75 -1.87
CA ARG A 23 5.02 -6.36 -1.57
C ARG A 23 4.06 -5.34 -2.18
N THR A 24 3.63 -5.56 -3.42
CA THR A 24 2.68 -4.64 -4.08
C THR A 24 1.30 -4.72 -3.43
N VAL A 25 0.85 -5.91 -3.02
CA VAL A 25 -0.41 -6.09 -2.28
C VAL A 25 -0.33 -5.39 -0.92
N LEU A 26 0.77 -5.54 -0.17
CA LEU A 26 0.94 -4.82 1.10
C LEU A 26 0.79 -3.30 0.93
N LEU A 27 1.42 -2.73 -0.13
CA LEU A 27 1.34 -1.30 -0.39
C LEU A 27 -0.06 -0.87 -0.86
N HIS A 28 -0.75 -1.71 -1.62
CA HIS A 28 -2.13 -1.49 -2.03
C HIS A 28 -3.04 -1.39 -0.80
N GLU A 29 -2.97 -2.36 0.11
CA GLU A 29 -3.74 -2.34 1.37
C GLU A 29 -3.35 -1.16 2.27
N ALA A 30 -2.06 -0.77 2.30
CA ALA A 30 -1.63 0.40 3.05
C ALA A 30 -2.23 1.71 2.50
N VAL A 31 -2.42 1.81 1.19
CA VAL A 31 -3.09 2.96 0.56
C VAL A 31 -4.56 2.99 0.96
N HIS A 32 -5.27 1.85 0.93
CA HIS A 32 -6.64 1.75 1.45
C HIS A 32 -6.74 2.23 2.90
N ALA A 33 -5.87 1.74 3.78
CA ALA A 33 -5.83 2.16 5.17
C ALA A 33 -5.63 3.69 5.35
N MET A 34 -4.75 4.30 4.54
CA MET A 34 -4.54 5.76 4.56
C MET A 34 -5.77 6.52 4.07
N CYS A 35 -6.37 6.07 2.97
CA CYS A 35 -7.56 6.68 2.39
C CYS A 35 -8.73 6.70 3.37
N ASP A 36 -8.93 5.60 4.10
CA ASP A 36 -9.92 5.51 5.17
C ASP A 36 -9.56 6.41 6.36
N THR A 37 -8.32 6.34 6.86
CA THR A 37 -7.87 7.09 8.05
C THR A 37 -7.98 8.60 7.86
N PHE A 38 -7.64 9.10 6.66
CA PHE A 38 -7.68 10.52 6.34
C PHE A 38 -9.02 10.97 5.72
N ASN A 39 -10.01 10.08 5.64
CA ASN A 39 -11.33 10.32 5.03
C ASN A 39 -11.21 10.93 3.62
N LEU A 40 -10.34 10.35 2.79
CA LEU A 40 -10.07 10.84 1.43
C LEU A 40 -11.16 10.46 0.42
N GLY A 41 -12.17 9.69 0.83
CA GLY A 41 -13.38 9.44 0.04
C GLY A 41 -13.19 8.51 -1.15
N PHE A 42 -12.13 7.69 -1.16
CA PHE A 42 -11.98 6.64 -2.17
C PHE A 42 -12.88 5.47 -1.80
N ASP A 43 -13.96 5.27 -2.55
CA ASP A 43 -14.73 4.03 -2.50
C ASP A 43 -13.88 2.86 -3.04
N ASP A 44 -13.76 1.80 -2.24
CA ASP A 44 -13.06 0.53 -2.54
C ASP A 44 -13.54 -0.15 -3.83
N ASN A 45 -14.68 0.23 -4.40
CA ASN A 45 -15.14 -0.37 -5.67
C ASN A 45 -14.88 0.51 -6.90
N GLU A 46 -14.82 1.82 -6.73
CA GLU A 46 -14.67 2.76 -7.86
C GLU A 46 -13.22 3.19 -8.09
N HIS A 47 -12.37 3.12 -7.07
CA HIS A 47 -11.02 3.72 -7.10
C HIS A 47 -9.87 2.73 -7.02
N GLU A 48 -10.14 1.44 -7.14
CA GLU A 48 -9.14 0.36 -7.11
C GLU A 48 -7.96 0.63 -8.06
N GLU A 49 -8.23 1.11 -9.28
CA GLU A 49 -7.17 1.42 -10.25
C GLU A 49 -6.22 2.54 -9.76
N ILE A 50 -6.76 3.53 -9.05
CA ILE A 50 -5.99 4.63 -8.48
C ILE A 50 -5.14 4.12 -7.31
N VAL A 51 -5.74 3.33 -6.41
CA VAL A 51 -5.02 2.68 -5.29
C VAL A 51 -3.86 1.84 -5.82
N ASP A 52 -4.11 1.05 -6.86
CA ASP A 52 -3.11 0.22 -7.52
C ASP A 52 -1.98 1.07 -8.14
N ALA A 53 -2.32 2.19 -8.78
CA ALA A 53 -1.34 3.09 -9.38
C ALA A 53 -0.45 3.75 -8.32
N ILE A 54 -1.03 4.21 -7.20
CA ILE A 54 -0.30 4.80 -6.08
C ILE A 54 0.64 3.76 -5.46
N ALA A 55 0.15 2.55 -5.18
CA ALA A 55 0.94 1.46 -4.60
C ALA A 55 2.14 1.09 -5.48
N LYS A 56 1.91 0.94 -6.80
CA LYS A 56 2.98 0.68 -7.79
C LYS A 56 3.98 1.85 -7.86
N GLY A 57 3.48 3.09 -7.83
CA GLY A 57 4.30 4.30 -7.83
C GLY A 57 5.22 4.36 -6.60
N MET A 58 4.67 4.14 -5.41
CA MET A 58 5.44 4.08 -4.16
C MET A 58 6.50 2.96 -4.21
N TYR A 59 6.12 1.76 -4.64
CA TYR A 59 7.06 0.66 -4.77
C TYR A 59 8.24 1.01 -5.69
N ASN A 60 7.94 1.57 -6.87
CA ASN A 60 8.96 1.94 -7.84
C ASN A 60 9.86 3.06 -7.30
N PHE A 61 9.29 4.08 -6.65
CA PHE A 61 10.04 5.16 -6.02
C PHE A 61 11.02 4.62 -4.98
N MET A 62 10.55 3.80 -4.04
CA MET A 62 11.39 3.20 -2.99
C MET A 62 12.50 2.33 -3.58
N LYS A 63 12.16 1.53 -4.59
CA LYS A 63 13.11 0.64 -5.27
C LYS A 63 14.19 1.41 -6.02
N GLN A 64 13.84 2.52 -6.67
CA GLN A 64 14.76 3.34 -7.46
C GLN A 64 15.57 4.32 -6.61
N ASN A 65 15.07 4.70 -5.43
CA ASN A 65 15.67 5.72 -4.58
C ASN A 65 15.96 5.19 -3.15
N PRO A 66 16.71 4.08 -2.99
CA PRO A 66 16.92 3.46 -1.68
C PRO A 66 17.61 4.38 -0.68
N GLU A 67 18.49 5.29 -1.13
CA GLU A 67 19.17 6.25 -0.24
C GLU A 67 18.23 7.33 0.29
N ALA A 68 17.23 7.75 -0.51
CA ALA A 68 16.21 8.69 -0.04
C ALA A 68 15.35 8.05 1.06
N ILE A 69 14.99 6.77 0.90
CA ILE A 69 14.27 6.02 1.93
C ILE A 69 15.10 5.87 3.20
N LYS A 70 16.38 5.49 3.09
CA LYS A 70 17.29 5.42 4.24
C LYS A 70 17.41 6.76 4.96
N TRP A 71 17.45 7.88 4.22
CA TRP A 71 17.51 9.21 4.80
C TRP A 71 16.21 9.59 5.54
N LEU A 72 15.04 9.30 4.96
CA LEU A 72 13.74 9.54 5.59
C LEU A 72 13.55 8.74 6.88
N MET A 73 14.15 7.55 6.96
CA MET A 73 14.06 6.65 8.11
C MET A 73 15.14 6.91 9.18
N LYS A 74 15.97 7.94 9.04
CA LYS A 74 16.92 8.33 10.09
C LYS A 74 16.16 9.02 11.23
N GLU A 75 16.25 8.44 12.41
CA GLU A 75 15.83 9.03 13.69
C GLU A 75 16.71 10.22 14.10
#